data_AF-R3UB63-F1
#
_entry.id   AF-R3UB63-F1
#
_cell.length_a   1.000
_cell.length_b   1.000
_cell.length_c   1.000
_cell.angle_alpha   90.00
_cell.angle_beta   90.00
_cell.angle_gamma   90.00
#
_symmetry.space_group_name_H-M   'P 1'
#
loop_
_entity.id
_entity.type
_entity.pdbx_description
1 polymer ?
#
loop_
_entity_poly.entity_id
_entity_poly.type
_entity_poly.pdbx_seq_one_letter_code
_entity_poly.pdbx_strand_id
1 'polypeptide(L)'
;MENKHSTDGIAEDLIRSFVQIASAEMHAKTLLEKRVSELENGLIDLEIELDSHLQKITEIKEEVTALAELRRADMLYLFELYGSRGDKEKWCTVKHLAIAMMTAFEAWQASNHDEALLSAALAKNKRFIKTLTQFLGVEVTECAACFADIIKGGEKNG
;
A
#
# COMPACT_ATOMS: atom_id res chain seq x y z
N MET A 1 7.28 33.85 -0.31
CA MET A 1 8.04 33.02 -1.27
C MET A 1 7.73 31.59 -0.89
N GLU A 2 6.80 30.94 -1.60
CA GLU A 2 6.51 29.52 -1.35
C GLU A 2 7.76 28.70 -1.60
N ASN A 3 8.10 27.84 -0.64
CA ASN A 3 9.21 26.90 -0.82
C ASN A 3 8.78 25.91 -1.91
N LYS A 4 9.21 26.14 -3.15
CA LYS A 4 8.92 25.25 -4.30
C LYS A 4 9.42 23.81 -4.11
N HIS A 5 10.25 23.55 -3.09
CA HIS A 5 10.75 22.23 -2.72
C HIS A 5 10.03 21.62 -1.51
N SER A 6 9.18 22.38 -0.78
CA SER A 6 8.37 21.78 0.29
C SER A 6 7.29 20.86 -0.28
N THR A 7 6.82 21.15 -1.49
CA THR A 7 5.85 20.32 -2.21
C THR A 7 6.42 18.94 -2.57
N ASP A 8 7.72 18.84 -2.80
CA ASP A 8 8.38 17.56 -3.13
C ASP A 8 8.43 16.65 -1.88
N GLY A 9 8.81 17.19 -0.72
CA GLY A 9 8.79 16.45 0.54
C GLY A 9 7.38 16.05 0.98
N ILE A 10 6.40 16.95 0.84
CA ILE A 10 4.99 16.64 1.14
C ILE A 10 4.46 15.54 0.22
N ALA A 11 4.78 15.61 -1.08
CA ALA A 11 4.36 14.58 -2.03
C ALA A 11 4.99 13.22 -1.70
N GLU A 12 6.28 13.18 -1.37
CA GLU A 12 6.96 11.94 -0.95
C GLU A 12 6.32 11.33 0.30
N ASP A 13 6.03 12.14 1.31
CA ASP A 13 5.41 11.66 2.55
C ASP A 13 3.97 11.20 2.33
N LEU A 14 3.20 11.88 1.49
CA LEU A 14 1.86 11.43 1.08
C LEU A 14 1.91 10.13 0.29
N ILE A 15 2.89 9.96 -0.61
CA ILE A 15 3.12 8.72 -1.34
C ILE A 15 3.39 7.58 -0.36
N ARG A 16 4.32 7.80 0.59
CA ARG A 16 4.64 6.81 1.62
C ARG A 16 3.41 6.48 2.47
N SER A 17 2.67 7.50 2.89
CA SER A 17 1.45 7.35 3.70
C SER A 17 0.43 6.47 2.99
N PHE A 18 0.00 6.82 1.77
CA PHE A 18 -1.05 6.05 1.10
C PHE A 18 -0.60 4.62 0.78
N VAL A 19 0.69 4.39 0.52
CA VAL A 19 1.25 3.04 0.29
C VAL A 19 1.14 2.19 1.57
N GLN A 20 1.49 2.74 2.72
CA GLN A 20 1.40 2.06 4.01
C GLN A 20 -0.06 1.81 4.40
N ILE A 21 -0.94 2.81 4.26
CA ILE A 21 -2.38 2.66 4.52
C ILE A 21 -3.02 1.65 3.55
N ALA A 22 -2.62 1.62 2.27
CA ALA A 22 -3.09 0.61 1.32
C ALA A 22 -2.71 -0.81 1.74
N SER A 23 -1.51 -0.97 2.29
CA SER A 23 -1.01 -2.27 2.79
C SER A 23 -1.76 -2.71 4.04
N ALA A 24 -2.02 -1.78 4.98
CA ALA A 24 -2.89 -2.01 6.14
C ALA A 24 -4.33 -2.36 5.73
N GLU A 25 -4.92 -1.63 4.78
CA GLU A 25 -6.26 -1.91 4.21
C GLU A 25 -6.32 -3.36 3.68
N MET A 26 -5.28 -3.78 2.93
CA MET A 26 -5.21 -5.13 2.39
C MET A 26 -5.11 -6.18 3.49
N HIS A 27 -4.29 -5.94 4.52
CA HIS A 27 -4.15 -6.86 5.64
C HIS A 27 -5.47 -7.03 6.41
N ALA A 28 -6.16 -5.93 6.74
CA ALA A 28 -7.46 -5.96 7.39
C ALA A 28 -8.50 -6.70 6.53
N LYS A 29 -8.48 -6.50 5.21
CA LYS A 29 -9.34 -7.24 4.28
C LYS A 29 -9.06 -8.75 4.28
N THR A 30 -7.80 -9.17 4.25
CA THR A 30 -7.44 -10.59 4.35
C THR A 30 -7.88 -11.19 5.68
N LEU A 31 -7.76 -10.44 6.78
CA LEU A 31 -8.25 -10.89 8.08
C LEU A 31 -9.78 -11.03 8.09
N LEU A 32 -10.50 -10.10 7.49
CA LEU A 32 -11.96 -10.18 7.33
C LEU A 32 -12.35 -11.44 6.54
N GLU A 33 -11.72 -11.67 5.40
CA GLU A 33 -11.95 -12.86 4.56
C GLU A 33 -11.69 -14.15 5.35
N LYS A 34 -10.61 -14.19 6.14
CA LYS A 34 -10.32 -15.31 7.04
C LYS A 34 -11.44 -15.52 8.07
N ARG A 35 -11.90 -14.47 8.76
CA ARG A 35 -12.96 -14.59 9.79
C ARG A 35 -14.28 -15.06 9.19
N VAL A 36 -14.65 -14.53 8.02
CA VAL A 36 -15.84 -14.97 7.29
C VAL A 36 -15.70 -16.45 6.91
N SER A 37 -14.55 -16.86 6.38
CA SER A 37 -14.28 -18.25 6.04
C SER A 37 -14.35 -19.20 7.26
N GLU A 38 -13.82 -18.78 8.41
CA GLU A 38 -13.92 -19.55 9.67
C GLU A 38 -15.37 -19.83 10.06
N LEU A 39 -16.26 -18.84 9.90
CA LEU A 39 -17.69 -18.99 10.16
C LEU A 39 -18.36 -19.91 9.12
N GLU A 40 -18.13 -19.65 7.83
CA GLU A 40 -18.76 -20.39 6.72
C GLU A 40 -18.38 -21.87 6.68
N ASN A 41 -17.17 -22.21 7.15
CA ASN A 41 -16.65 -23.57 7.14
C ASN A 41 -16.80 -24.28 8.51
N GLY A 42 -17.49 -23.68 9.48
CA GLY A 42 -17.72 -24.27 10.79
C GLY A 42 -16.44 -24.49 11.60
N LEU A 43 -15.46 -23.60 11.46
CA LEU A 43 -14.18 -23.67 12.19
C LEU A 43 -14.26 -23.03 13.59
N ILE A 44 -15.44 -22.57 14.00
CA ILE A 44 -15.71 -21.98 15.31
C ILE A 44 -16.85 -22.70 16.01
N ASP A 45 -16.87 -22.66 17.34
CA ASP A 45 -18.02 -23.14 18.12
C ASP A 45 -19.14 -22.08 18.10
N LEU A 46 -20.24 -22.38 17.42
CA LEU A 46 -21.35 -21.42 17.25
C LEU A 46 -22.11 -21.15 18.55
N GLU A 47 -22.08 -22.05 19.54
CA GLU A 47 -22.78 -21.84 20.80
C GLU A 47 -22.00 -20.91 21.75
N ILE A 48 -20.68 -20.88 21.59
CA ILE A 48 -19.77 -20.16 22.50
C ILE A 48 -19.22 -18.88 21.87
N GLU A 49 -18.86 -18.93 20.59
CA GLU A 49 -18.00 -17.91 19.97
C GLU A 49 -18.74 -16.99 18.99
N LEU A 50 -19.95 -17.34 18.56
CA LEU A 50 -20.67 -16.68 17.46
C LEU A 50 -20.76 -15.16 17.63
N ASP A 51 -21.27 -14.68 18.77
CA ASP A 51 -21.46 -13.25 19.00
C ASP A 51 -20.13 -12.49 18.97
N SER A 52 -19.10 -13.04 19.62
CA SER A 52 -17.76 -12.44 19.63
C SER A 52 -17.12 -12.41 18.23
N HIS A 53 -17.41 -13.41 17.41
CA HIS A 53 -16.90 -13.53 16.04
C HIS A 53 -17.58 -12.54 15.10
N LEU A 54 -18.91 -12.40 15.20
CA LEU A 54 -19.68 -11.41 14.46
C LEU A 54 -19.31 -9.98 14.84
N GLN A 55 -19.03 -9.73 16.12
CA GLN A 55 -18.51 -8.45 16.58
C GLN A 55 -17.16 -8.14 15.92
N LYS A 56 -16.19 -9.05 15.97
CA LYS A 56 -14.88 -8.88 15.31
C LYS A 56 -15.01 -8.65 13.80
N ILE A 57 -15.90 -9.38 13.11
CA ILE A 57 -16.17 -9.17 11.69
C ILE A 57 -16.65 -7.74 11.44
N THR A 58 -17.51 -7.21 12.31
CA THR A 58 -18.03 -5.84 12.21
C THR A 58 -16.93 -4.82 12.44
N GLU A 59 -16.13 -4.98 13.49
CA GLU A 59 -14.99 -4.11 13.81
C GLU A 59 -13.98 -4.07 12.64
N ILE A 60 -13.64 -5.21 12.05
CA ILE A 60 -12.71 -5.26 10.90
C ILE A 60 -13.32 -4.60 9.66
N LYS A 61 -14.64 -4.73 9.42
CA LYS A 61 -15.31 -4.04 8.29
C LYS A 61 -15.24 -2.52 8.44
N GLU A 62 -15.44 -2.03 9.67
CA GLU A 62 -15.32 -0.61 9.99
C GLU A 62 -13.87 -0.13 9.79
N GLU A 63 -12.88 -0.92 10.25
CA GLU A 63 -11.46 -0.62 10.05
C GLU A 63 -11.07 -0.57 8.56
N VAL A 64 -11.50 -1.55 7.76
CA VAL A 64 -11.26 -1.55 6.30
C VAL A 64 -11.83 -0.28 5.66
N THR A 65 -13.01 0.16 6.11
CA THR A 65 -13.65 1.38 5.59
C THR A 65 -12.85 2.62 5.97
N ALA A 66 -12.45 2.74 7.25
CA ALA A 66 -11.66 3.85 7.75
C ALA A 66 -10.30 3.97 7.04
N LEU A 67 -9.58 2.85 6.86
CA LEU A 67 -8.31 2.81 6.13
C LEU A 67 -8.49 3.21 4.66
N ALA A 68 -9.55 2.72 4.02
CA ALA A 68 -9.86 3.08 2.63
C ALA A 68 -10.16 4.58 2.48
N GLU A 69 -10.80 5.21 3.47
CA GLU A 69 -11.06 6.66 3.50
C GLU A 69 -9.78 7.47 3.67
N LEU A 70 -8.91 7.10 4.62
CA LEU A 70 -7.60 7.73 4.80
C LEU A 70 -6.76 7.67 3.52
N ARG A 71 -6.64 6.48 2.91
CA ARG A 71 -5.93 6.33 1.64
C ARG A 71 -6.55 7.19 0.55
N ARG A 72 -7.89 7.24 0.46
CA ARG A 72 -8.55 8.04 -0.58
C ARG A 72 -8.27 9.52 -0.39
N ALA A 73 -8.25 10.01 0.84
CA ALA A 73 -7.93 11.39 1.17
C ALA A 73 -6.49 11.74 0.75
N ASP A 74 -5.51 10.91 1.12
CA ASP A 74 -4.10 11.12 0.74
C ASP A 74 -3.91 11.14 -0.78
N MET A 75 -4.50 10.17 -1.48
CA MET A 75 -4.41 10.09 -2.93
C MET A 75 -5.11 11.28 -3.63
N LEU A 76 -6.24 11.76 -3.09
CA LEU A 76 -6.96 12.90 -3.65
C LEU A 76 -6.15 14.17 -3.47
N TYR A 77 -5.66 14.40 -2.26
CA TYR A 77 -4.83 15.55 -1.94
C TYR A 77 -3.58 15.59 -2.82
N LEU A 78 -2.89 14.46 -2.98
CA LEU A 78 -1.72 14.35 -3.84
C LEU A 78 -2.06 14.67 -5.31
N PHE A 79 -3.18 14.16 -5.82
CA PHE A 79 -3.62 14.44 -7.18
C PHE A 79 -3.94 15.93 -7.39
N GLU A 80 -4.59 16.56 -6.41
CA GLU A 80 -4.91 17.98 -6.41
C GLU A 80 -3.68 18.87 -6.27
N LEU A 81 -2.69 18.45 -5.45
CA LEU A 81 -1.40 19.12 -5.27
C LEU A 81 -0.66 19.32 -6.59
N TYR A 82 -0.75 18.35 -7.52
CA TYR A 82 -0.18 18.45 -8.86
C TYR A 82 -1.09 19.12 -9.91
N GLY A 83 -2.20 19.70 -9.46
CA GLY A 83 -3.12 20.48 -10.28
C GLY A 83 -4.14 19.63 -11.03
N SER A 84 -4.39 18.39 -10.60
CA SER A 84 -5.37 17.49 -11.21
C SER A 84 -5.16 17.20 -12.70
N ARG A 85 -3.90 17.22 -13.16
CA ARG A 85 -3.53 17.10 -14.58
C ARG A 85 -3.30 15.67 -15.07
N GLY A 86 -3.20 14.71 -14.17
CA GLY A 86 -2.96 13.31 -14.51
C GLY A 86 -4.23 12.50 -14.79
N ASP A 87 -4.05 11.19 -14.93
CA ASP A 87 -5.11 10.25 -15.28
C ASP A 87 -5.75 9.62 -14.02
N LYS A 88 -6.94 10.10 -13.64
CA LYS A 88 -7.72 9.55 -12.50
C LYS A 88 -8.08 8.07 -12.67
N GLU A 89 -8.14 7.54 -13.89
CA GLU A 89 -8.42 6.11 -14.11
C GLU A 89 -7.28 5.21 -13.61
N LYS A 90 -6.09 5.78 -13.38
CA LYS A 90 -4.98 5.06 -12.75
C LYS A 90 -5.14 4.86 -11.25
N TRP A 91 -6.10 5.51 -10.60
CA TRP A 91 -6.28 5.51 -9.15
C TRP A 91 -6.20 4.09 -8.54
N CYS A 92 -7.06 3.18 -8.99
CA CYS A 92 -7.07 1.81 -8.47
C CYS A 92 -5.78 1.06 -8.81
N THR A 93 -5.20 1.32 -9.99
CA THR A 93 -3.96 0.67 -10.41
C THR A 93 -2.78 1.11 -9.54
N VAL A 94 -2.68 2.40 -9.20
CA VAL A 94 -1.68 2.92 -8.24
C VAL A 94 -1.81 2.20 -6.90
N LYS A 95 -3.04 2.10 -6.36
CA LYS A 95 -3.30 1.38 -5.11
C LYS A 95 -2.80 -0.07 -5.17
N HIS A 96 -3.20 -0.81 -6.19
CA HIS A 96 -2.87 -2.23 -6.29
C HIS A 96 -1.37 -2.47 -6.50
N LEU A 97 -0.69 -1.61 -7.27
CA LEU A 97 0.75 -1.69 -7.46
C LEU A 97 1.53 -1.31 -6.21
N ALA A 98 1.06 -0.34 -5.41
CA ALA A 98 1.64 0.00 -4.12
C ALA A 98 1.66 -1.20 -3.17
N ILE A 99 0.50 -1.87 -3.02
CA ILE A 99 0.37 -3.08 -2.19
C ILE A 99 1.28 -4.20 -2.72
N ALA A 100 1.24 -4.45 -4.03
CA ALA A 100 2.00 -5.53 -4.64
C ALA A 100 3.52 -5.33 -4.51
N MET A 101 3.99 -4.08 -4.64
CA MET A 101 5.38 -3.69 -4.43
C MET A 101 5.80 -3.95 -2.97
N MET A 102 5.04 -3.42 -2.00
CA MET A 102 5.35 -3.60 -0.58
C MET A 102 5.34 -5.06 -0.15
N THR A 103 4.34 -5.83 -0.57
CA THR A 103 4.24 -7.26 -0.26
C THR A 103 5.45 -8.04 -0.81
N ALA A 104 5.89 -7.72 -2.04
CA ALA A 104 7.07 -8.37 -2.61
C ALA A 104 8.37 -7.98 -1.91
N PHE A 105 8.45 -6.74 -1.43
CA PHE A 105 9.58 -6.27 -0.65
C PHE A 105 9.67 -6.96 0.71
N GLU A 106 8.55 -7.09 1.43
CA GLU A 106 8.47 -7.82 2.70
C GLU A 106 8.81 -9.31 2.52
N ALA A 107 8.36 -9.93 1.43
CA ALA A 107 8.70 -11.31 1.10
C ALA A 107 10.22 -11.48 0.92
N TRP A 108 10.88 -10.55 0.24
CA TRP A 108 12.35 -10.56 0.13
C TRP A 108 13.02 -10.42 1.50
N GLN A 109 12.57 -9.49 2.36
CA GLN A 109 13.10 -9.32 3.71
C GLN A 109 12.97 -10.60 4.56
N ALA A 110 11.84 -11.31 4.43
CA ALA A 110 11.59 -12.56 5.13
C ALA A 110 12.35 -13.78 4.57
N SER A 111 12.90 -13.68 3.36
CA SER A 111 13.49 -14.80 2.61
C SER A 111 15.00 -15.03 2.84
N ASN A 112 15.62 -14.33 3.80
CA ASN A 112 17.09 -14.22 3.90
C ASN A 112 17.71 -13.62 2.63
N HIS A 113 17.06 -12.62 2.04
CA HIS A 113 17.53 -11.87 0.88
C HIS A 113 17.62 -12.63 -0.46
N ASP A 114 16.62 -13.46 -0.77
CA ASP A 114 16.49 -14.12 -2.08
C ASP A 114 16.45 -13.09 -3.25
N GLU A 115 17.44 -13.17 -4.14
CA GLU A 115 17.59 -12.24 -5.27
C GLU A 115 16.43 -12.26 -6.27
N ALA A 116 15.74 -13.39 -6.42
CA ALA A 116 14.57 -13.49 -7.29
C ALA A 116 13.41 -12.68 -6.72
N LEU A 117 13.23 -12.70 -5.39
CA LEU A 117 12.23 -11.88 -4.70
C LEU A 117 12.57 -10.39 -4.74
N LEU A 118 13.85 -10.04 -4.60
CA LEU A 118 14.30 -8.65 -4.79
C LEU A 118 14.01 -8.15 -6.21
N SER A 119 14.35 -8.94 -7.22
CA SER A 119 14.07 -8.63 -8.62
C SER A 119 12.57 -8.44 -8.88
N ALA A 120 11.75 -9.29 -8.26
CA ALA A 120 10.30 -9.18 -8.34
C ALA A 120 9.75 -7.95 -7.62
N ALA A 121 10.35 -7.49 -6.52
CA ALA A 121 9.99 -6.26 -5.82
C ALA A 121 10.36 -5.02 -6.65
N LEU A 122 11.57 -4.96 -7.18
CA LEU A 122 12.06 -3.89 -8.06
C LEU A 122 11.20 -3.74 -9.32
N ALA A 123 10.83 -4.85 -9.95
CA ALA A 123 9.97 -4.83 -11.14
C ALA A 123 8.58 -4.25 -10.84
N LYS A 124 8.00 -4.57 -9.68
CA LYS A 124 6.71 -4.02 -9.24
C LYS A 124 6.83 -2.54 -8.90
N ASN A 125 7.91 -2.13 -8.23
CA ASN A 125 8.18 -0.72 -7.94
C ASN A 125 8.28 0.12 -9.23
N LYS A 126 9.03 -0.35 -10.23
CA LYS A 126 9.12 0.34 -11.53
C LYS A 126 7.75 0.54 -12.19
N ARG A 127 6.85 -0.46 -12.06
CA ARG A 127 5.47 -0.34 -12.54
C ARG A 127 4.67 0.65 -11.70
N PHE A 128 4.79 0.60 -10.38
CA PHE A 128 4.17 1.56 -9.46
C PHE A 128 4.56 3.00 -9.81
N ILE A 129 5.85 3.32 -9.91
CA ILE A 129 6.34 4.67 -10.25
C ILE A 129 5.83 5.13 -11.61
N LYS A 130 5.87 4.26 -12.63
CA LYS A 130 5.30 4.57 -13.95
C LYS A 130 3.81 4.91 -13.87
N THR A 131 3.03 4.12 -13.14
CA THR A 131 1.59 4.34 -13.01
C THR A 131 1.27 5.55 -12.13
N LEU A 132 2.09 5.83 -11.11
CA LEU A 132 1.98 7.02 -10.28
C LEU A 132 2.27 8.30 -11.09
N THR A 133 3.28 8.26 -11.95
CA THR A 133 3.59 9.34 -12.91
C THR A 133 2.40 9.63 -13.83
N GLN A 134 1.76 8.58 -14.35
CA GLN A 134 0.54 8.71 -15.15
C GLN A 134 -0.63 9.28 -14.33
N PHE A 135 -0.79 8.82 -13.10
CA PHE A 135 -1.83 9.28 -12.18
C PHE A 135 -1.67 10.76 -11.83
N LEU A 136 -0.46 11.25 -11.60
CA LEU A 136 -0.22 12.64 -11.20
C LEU A 136 -0.05 13.60 -12.39
N GLY A 137 0.32 13.09 -13.56
CA GLY A 137 0.61 13.91 -14.74
C GLY A 137 1.95 14.64 -14.65
N VAL A 138 2.82 14.21 -13.74
CA VAL A 138 4.18 14.71 -13.53
C VAL A 138 5.13 13.55 -13.37
N GLU A 139 6.37 13.70 -13.83
CA GLU A 139 7.41 12.69 -13.63
C GLU A 139 7.71 12.56 -12.13
N VAL A 140 7.52 11.35 -11.59
CA VAL A 140 7.94 11.00 -10.24
C VAL A 140 9.25 10.23 -10.38
N THR A 141 10.34 10.83 -9.89
CA THR A 141 11.63 10.14 -9.81
C THR A 141 11.61 9.13 -8.67
N GLU A 142 12.42 8.07 -8.81
CA GLU A 142 12.59 7.07 -7.76
C GLU A 142 13.14 7.75 -6.50
N CYS A 143 12.29 7.93 -5.47
CA CYS A 143 12.74 8.65 -4.27
C CYS A 143 13.67 7.77 -3.44
N ALA A 144 14.70 8.40 -2.86
CA ALA A 144 15.66 7.75 -1.99
C ALA A 144 14.99 7.14 -0.75
N ALA A 145 13.75 7.47 -0.39
CA ALA A 145 13.07 6.88 0.77
C ALA A 145 12.25 5.62 0.44
N CYS A 146 11.67 5.50 -0.75
CA CYS A 146 11.08 4.25 -1.25
C CYS A 146 12.18 3.25 -1.68
N PHE A 147 13.38 3.75 -1.96
CA PHE A 147 14.55 2.96 -2.35
C PHE A 147 15.62 2.79 -1.27
N ALA A 148 15.71 3.62 -0.21
CA ALA A 148 16.81 3.53 0.74
C ALA A 148 16.86 2.16 1.42
N ASP A 149 15.71 1.59 1.76
CA ASP A 149 15.66 0.28 2.39
C ASP A 149 15.91 -0.86 1.38
N ILE A 150 15.54 -0.66 0.10
CA ILE A 150 15.82 -1.60 -0.99
C ILE A 150 17.33 -1.61 -1.33
N ILE A 151 17.94 -0.44 -1.44
CA ILE A 151 19.37 -0.27 -1.79
C ILE A 151 20.26 -0.67 -0.62
N LYS A 152 19.96 -0.26 0.63
CA LYS A 152 20.76 -0.63 1.80
C LYS A 152 20.80 -2.14 2.07
N GLY A 153 19.78 -2.88 1.67
CA GLY A 153 19.80 -4.34 1.77
C GLY A 153 20.41 -5.04 0.56
N GLY A 154 20.57 -4.37 -0.59
CA GLY A 154 21.32 -4.86 -1.76
C GLY A 154 22.83 -4.61 -1.67
N GLU A 155 23.27 -3.54 -1.02
CA GLU A 155 24.69 -3.15 -0.92
C GLU A 155 25.54 -3.98 0.04
N LYS A 156 24.94 -4.87 0.86
CA LYS A 156 25.71 -5.71 1.81
C LYS A 156 26.34 -6.97 1.21
N ASN A 157 26.12 -7.26 -0.08
CA ASN A 157 26.63 -8.46 -0.76
C ASN A 157 27.50 -8.16 -2.00
N GLY A 158 28.10 -6.96 -2.08
CA GLY A 158 29.11 -6.60 -3.10
C GLY A 158 30.54 -6.74 -2.60
#